data_AF-A0A819PJ66-F1
#
_entry.id   AF-A0A819PJ66-F1
#
_cell.length_a   1.000
_cell.length_b   1.000
_cell.length_c   1.000
_cell.angle_alpha   90.00
_cell.angle_beta   90.00
_cell.angle_gamma   90.00
#
_symmetry.space_group_name_H-M   'P 1'
#
loop_
_entity.id
_entity.type
_entity.pdbx_description
1 polymer ?
#
loop_
_entity_poly.entity_id
_entity_poly.type
_entity_poly.pdbx_seq_one_letter_code
_entity_poly.pdbx_strand_id
1 'polypeptide(L)'
;MNERHTFDSVHPQSTSHLIIKRSIPVVPVLIGPQIPRREREETHERYCRALLTLFMPWRSVQNLCATNETWSEALEARRLLISPNSLKIIENIELLHECKHDRDEHLHQVLLEAQNDNSIDPILMPNYYEGDENAEEDDPEQLLQMLSIVNEITTNTYSALAATQEQRYVHDALQAIDNTDRFALLNGELITIIFRKYFVLI
;
A
#
# COMPACT_ATOMS: atom_id res chain seq x y z
N MET A 1 -11.49 16.83 -21.50
CA MET A 1 -11.20 15.64 -22.33
C MET A 1 -9.77 15.24 -22.05
N ASN A 2 -9.48 13.97 -21.77
CA ASN A 2 -8.12 13.52 -21.43
C ASN A 2 -7.19 13.62 -22.65
N GLU A 3 -5.97 14.08 -22.42
CA GLU A 3 -4.93 14.18 -23.45
C GLU A 3 -4.36 12.78 -23.73
N ARG A 4 -4.12 12.46 -25.01
CA ARG A 4 -3.66 11.14 -25.47
C ARG A 4 -2.33 11.29 -26.19
N HIS A 5 -1.39 10.41 -25.89
CA HIS A 5 -0.08 10.35 -26.52
C HIS A 5 0.21 8.94 -27.02
N THR A 6 0.98 8.84 -28.09
CA THR A 6 1.53 7.57 -28.59
C THR A 6 2.87 7.30 -27.94
N PHE A 7 3.22 6.02 -27.80
CA PHE A 7 4.60 5.67 -27.46
C PHE A 7 5.55 6.01 -28.62
N ASP A 8 6.85 6.01 -28.32
CA ASP A 8 7.87 6.01 -29.36
C ASP A 8 7.70 4.77 -30.26
N SER A 9 7.95 4.93 -31.55
CA SER A 9 7.95 3.85 -32.54
C SER A 9 8.72 2.60 -32.10
N VAL A 10 9.82 2.77 -31.37
CA VAL A 10 10.69 1.67 -30.89
C VAL A 10 10.10 0.92 -29.69
N HIS A 11 9.10 1.48 -29.01
CA HIS A 11 8.52 0.86 -27.82
C HIS A 11 7.75 -0.44 -28.17
N PRO A 12 7.91 -1.55 -27.40
CA PRO A 12 7.26 -2.83 -27.71
C PRO A 12 5.73 -2.75 -27.81
N GLN A 13 5.13 -1.77 -27.13
CA GLN A 13 3.68 -1.57 -27.10
C GLN A 13 3.19 -0.40 -27.97
N SER A 14 4.05 0.17 -28.84
CA SER A 14 3.73 1.36 -29.64
C SER A 14 2.53 1.21 -30.56
N THR A 15 2.27 -0.02 -31.02
CA THR A 15 1.15 -0.34 -31.91
C THR A 15 -0.14 -0.70 -31.18
N SER A 16 -0.06 -1.12 -29.91
CA SER A 16 -1.19 -1.71 -29.17
C SER A 16 -1.72 -0.82 -28.05
N HIS A 17 -0.92 0.10 -27.53
CA HIS A 17 -1.25 0.90 -26.35
C HIS A 17 -1.10 2.40 -26.63
N LEU A 18 -1.81 3.21 -25.85
CA LEU A 18 -1.71 4.67 -25.83
C LEU A 18 -1.52 5.16 -24.40
N ILE A 19 -0.81 6.26 -24.24
CA ILE A 19 -0.63 6.93 -22.95
C ILE A 19 -1.75 7.97 -22.81
N ILE A 20 -2.44 7.98 -21.67
CA ILE A 20 -3.52 8.93 -21.41
C ILE A 20 -3.16 9.76 -20.18
N LYS A 21 -3.08 11.07 -20.35
CA LYS A 21 -2.93 12.01 -19.25
C LYS A 21 -4.32 12.42 -18.76
N ARG A 22 -4.59 12.13 -17.49
CA ARG A 22 -5.87 12.43 -16.84
C ARG A 22 -5.98 13.94 -16.61
N SER A 23 -7.12 14.51 -17.00
CA SER A 23 -7.42 15.94 -16.77
C SER A 23 -7.99 16.21 -15.37
N ILE A 24 -8.43 15.17 -14.67
CA ILE A 24 -8.98 15.24 -13.31
C ILE A 24 -7.96 14.55 -12.39
N PRO A 25 -7.66 15.12 -11.20
CA PRO A 25 -6.84 14.46 -10.21
C PRO A 25 -7.42 13.10 -9.83
N VAL A 26 -6.58 12.07 -9.78
CA VAL A 26 -6.94 10.72 -9.34
C VAL A 26 -5.91 10.25 -8.32
N VAL A 27 -6.35 9.46 -7.36
CA VAL A 27 -5.46 8.82 -6.39
C VAL A 27 -5.07 7.44 -6.94
N PRO A 28 -3.80 7.21 -7.29
CA PRO A 28 -3.37 5.90 -7.75
C PRO A 28 -3.35 4.91 -6.58
N VAL A 29 -3.91 3.73 -6.81
CA VAL A 29 -3.76 2.59 -5.89
C VAL A 29 -2.53 1.81 -6.34
N LEU A 30 -1.50 1.75 -5.49
CA LEU A 30 -0.32 0.95 -5.74
C LEU A 30 -0.66 -0.52 -5.48
N ILE A 31 -0.47 -1.36 -6.50
CA ILE A 31 -0.67 -2.81 -6.39
C ILE A 31 0.72 -3.44 -6.26
N GLY A 32 0.94 -4.17 -5.17
CA GLY A 32 2.19 -4.88 -4.92
C GLY A 32 2.62 -4.80 -3.46
N PRO A 33 3.86 -5.19 -3.16
CA PRO A 33 4.43 -5.07 -1.83
C PRO A 33 4.41 -3.62 -1.33
N GLN A 34 4.23 -3.45 -0.01
CA GLN A 34 4.30 -2.11 0.59
C GLN A 34 5.69 -1.50 0.41
N ILE A 35 5.73 -0.17 0.31
CA ILE A 35 6.98 0.59 0.36
C ILE A 35 7.56 0.38 1.77
N PRO A 36 8.84 0.01 1.92
CA PRO A 36 9.45 -0.17 3.24
C PRO A 36 9.54 1.16 4.00
N ARG A 37 9.62 1.07 5.33
CA ARG A 37 9.85 2.25 6.19
C ARG A 37 11.29 2.73 6.03
N ARG A 38 11.50 4.05 6.00
CA ARG A 38 12.83 4.65 5.83
C ARG A 38 13.85 4.22 6.89
N GLU A 39 13.44 4.02 8.13
CA GLU A 39 14.36 3.85 9.26
C GLU A 39 14.94 2.44 9.40
N ARG A 40 14.45 1.46 8.61
CA ARG A 40 14.92 0.07 8.67
C ARG A 40 16.11 -0.15 7.75
N GLU A 41 17.31 -0.25 8.32
CA GLU A 41 18.58 -0.43 7.60
C GLU A 41 18.53 -1.61 6.62
N GLU A 42 18.04 -2.76 7.07
CA GLU A 42 17.88 -3.99 6.28
C GLU A 42 17.01 -3.83 5.02
N THR A 43 16.09 -2.86 5.02
CA THR A 43 15.21 -2.57 3.87
C THR A 43 15.47 -1.21 3.22
N HIS A 44 16.51 -0.48 3.67
CA HIS A 44 16.76 0.90 3.27
C HIS A 44 17.02 1.03 1.77
N GLU A 45 17.83 0.14 1.19
CA GLU A 45 18.08 0.11 -0.25
C GLU A 45 16.80 -0.14 -1.05
N ARG A 46 15.89 -0.97 -0.53
CA ARG A 46 14.59 -1.25 -1.14
C ARG A 46 13.66 -0.03 -1.07
N TYR A 47 13.69 0.71 0.04
CA TYR A 47 13.01 1.99 0.19
C TYR A 47 13.51 3.01 -0.84
N CYS A 48 14.83 3.21 -0.94
CA CYS A 48 15.42 4.15 -1.89
C CYS A 48 15.08 3.80 -3.34
N ARG A 49 15.15 2.50 -3.69
CA ARG A 49 14.74 2.00 -5.01
C ARG A 49 13.27 2.29 -5.30
N ALA A 50 12.37 2.07 -4.34
CA ALA A 50 10.94 2.33 -4.50
C ALA A 50 10.68 3.83 -4.78
N LEU A 51 11.31 4.71 -4.00
CA LEU A 51 11.15 6.16 -4.18
C LEU A 51 11.66 6.64 -5.54
N LEU A 52 12.85 6.21 -5.95
CA LEU A 52 13.41 6.56 -7.26
C LEU A 52 12.50 6.05 -8.40
N THR A 53 11.97 4.83 -8.28
CA THR A 53 11.10 4.24 -9.31
C THR A 53 9.78 5.01 -9.47
N LEU A 54 9.21 5.50 -8.37
CA LEU A 54 7.91 6.18 -8.38
C LEU A 54 8.00 7.68 -8.68
N PHE A 55 9.06 8.34 -8.22
CA PHE A 55 9.14 9.80 -8.20
C PHE A 55 10.18 10.40 -9.15
N MET A 56 10.98 9.58 -9.82
CA MET A 56 11.85 10.03 -10.91
C MET A 56 11.33 9.56 -12.27
N PRO A 57 11.49 10.37 -13.33
CA PRO A 57 11.27 9.88 -14.69
C PRO A 57 12.44 8.98 -15.13
N TRP A 58 12.14 7.81 -15.66
CA TRP A 58 13.17 6.87 -16.16
C TRP A 58 12.68 6.09 -17.37
N ARG A 59 13.63 5.60 -18.17
CA ARG A 59 13.37 4.66 -19.29
C ARG A 59 14.17 3.36 -19.14
N SER A 60 15.27 3.43 -18.40
CA SER A 60 16.10 2.30 -18.01
C SER A 60 16.43 2.42 -16.53
N VAL A 61 16.63 1.28 -15.86
CA VAL A 61 17.06 1.21 -14.46
C VAL A 61 18.37 1.99 -14.24
N GLN A 62 19.25 2.00 -15.24
CA GLN A 62 20.52 2.75 -15.22
C GLN A 62 20.33 4.28 -15.13
N ASN A 63 19.14 4.80 -15.47
CA ASN A 63 18.85 6.23 -15.26
C ASN A 63 18.61 6.54 -13.77
N LEU A 64 18.11 5.56 -13.02
CA LEU A 64 17.83 5.69 -11.60
C LEU A 64 19.07 5.41 -10.76
N CYS A 65 19.78 4.32 -11.06
CA CYS A 65 20.93 3.85 -10.30
C CYS A 65 21.99 3.28 -11.27
N ALA A 66 23.18 3.87 -11.29
CA ALA A 66 24.34 3.39 -12.03
C ALA A 66 24.90 2.11 -11.39
N THR A 67 25.65 1.32 -12.16
CA THR A 67 26.18 0.02 -11.70
C THR A 67 27.19 0.14 -10.55
N ASN A 68 27.75 1.34 -10.34
CA ASN A 68 28.76 1.62 -9.33
C ASN A 68 28.27 2.52 -8.19
N GLU A 69 26.95 2.74 -8.06
CA GLU A 69 26.34 3.48 -6.95
C GLU A 69 25.30 2.59 -6.23
N THR A 70 25.07 2.84 -4.96
CA THR A 70 23.95 2.22 -4.22
C THR A 70 22.65 2.99 -4.47
N TRP A 71 21.49 2.39 -4.15
CA TRP A 71 20.21 3.08 -4.30
C TRP A 71 20.11 4.26 -3.33
N SER A 72 20.69 4.16 -2.14
CA SER A 72 20.81 5.25 -1.18
C SER A 72 21.60 6.43 -1.75
N GLU A 73 22.80 6.18 -2.28
CA GLU A 73 23.63 7.20 -2.93
C GLU A 73 22.90 7.85 -4.12
N ALA A 74 22.25 7.02 -4.93
CA ALA A 74 21.52 7.47 -6.09
C ALA A 74 20.33 8.39 -5.73
N LEU A 75 19.61 8.07 -4.64
CA LEU A 75 18.50 8.87 -4.14
C LEU A 75 19.00 10.21 -3.64
N GLU A 76 20.05 10.23 -2.82
CA GLU A 76 20.62 11.49 -2.30
C GLU A 76 21.11 12.41 -3.43
N ALA A 77 21.81 11.85 -4.42
CA ALA A 77 22.28 12.61 -5.58
C ALA A 77 21.13 13.23 -6.40
N ARG A 78 19.96 12.57 -6.44
CA ARG A 78 18.80 12.97 -7.25
C ARG A 78 17.71 13.67 -6.42
N ARG A 79 17.88 13.79 -5.11
CA ARG A 79 16.85 14.29 -4.19
C ARG A 79 16.34 15.69 -4.56
N LEU A 80 17.25 16.55 -5.03
CA LEU A 80 16.92 17.92 -5.47
C LEU A 80 16.13 17.97 -6.79
N LEU A 81 16.09 16.88 -7.56
CA LEU A 81 15.33 16.76 -8.80
C LEU A 81 13.88 16.32 -8.55
N ILE A 82 13.60 15.79 -7.36
CA ILE A 82 12.25 15.37 -6.97
C ILE A 82 11.40 16.61 -6.75
N SER A 83 10.22 16.64 -7.37
CA SER A 83 9.33 17.79 -7.28
C SER A 83 8.86 18.04 -5.83
N PRO A 84 8.60 19.29 -5.42
CA PRO A 84 8.08 19.58 -4.08
C PRO A 84 6.76 18.86 -3.76
N ASN A 85 5.91 18.62 -4.76
CA ASN A 85 4.67 17.87 -4.58
C ASN A 85 4.93 16.38 -4.35
N SER A 86 5.91 15.81 -5.06
CA SER A 86 6.35 14.44 -4.86
C SER A 86 6.98 14.25 -3.47
N LEU A 87 7.77 15.22 -2.99
CA LEU A 87 8.34 15.18 -1.64
C LEU A 87 7.25 15.11 -0.56
N LYS A 88 6.16 15.87 -0.69
CA LYS A 88 5.00 15.77 0.23
C LYS A 88 4.37 14.38 0.23
N ILE A 89 4.33 13.71 -0.93
CA ILE A 89 3.81 12.33 -1.00
C ILE A 89 4.76 11.37 -0.27
N ILE A 90 6.08 11.55 -0.43
CA ILE A 90 7.10 10.78 0.28
C ILE A 90 6.97 10.98 1.80
N GLU A 91 6.82 12.22 2.25
CA GLU A 91 6.57 12.55 3.66
C GLU A 91 5.29 11.88 4.19
N ASN A 92 4.22 11.88 3.39
CA ASN A 92 2.97 11.19 3.76
C ASN A 92 3.13 9.67 3.85
N ILE A 93 3.98 9.05 3.01
CA ILE A 93 4.28 7.62 3.09
C ILE A 93 4.94 7.32 4.45
N GLU A 94 5.91 8.12 4.88
CA GLU A 94 6.54 7.95 6.20
C GLU A 94 5.56 8.18 7.34
N LEU A 95 4.74 9.23 7.25
CA LEU A 95 3.71 9.50 8.26
C LEU A 95 2.70 8.34 8.40
N LEU A 96 2.35 7.68 7.29
CA LEU A 96 1.50 6.49 7.33
C LEU A 96 2.17 5.33 8.07
N HIS A 97 3.50 5.17 7.94
CA HIS A 97 4.25 4.18 8.71
C HIS A 97 4.29 4.51 10.19
N GLU A 98 4.51 5.79 10.56
CA GLU A 98 4.49 6.26 11.95
C GLU A 98 3.12 6.01 12.59
N CYS A 99 2.04 6.45 11.95
CA CYS A 99 0.67 6.24 12.45
C CYS A 99 0.32 4.75 12.57
N LYS A 100 0.79 3.92 11.64
CA LYS A 100 0.61 2.47 11.71
C LYS A 100 1.33 1.90 12.93
N HIS A 101 2.57 2.31 13.16
CA HIS A 101 3.37 1.87 14.30
C HIS A 101 2.72 2.24 15.63
N ASP A 102 2.32 3.51 15.81
CA ASP A 102 1.68 3.99 17.04
C ASP A 102 0.38 3.26 17.34
N ARG A 103 -0.44 3.03 16.30
CA ARG A 103 -1.69 2.28 16.43
C ARG A 103 -1.42 0.83 16.84
N ASP A 104 -0.44 0.20 16.22
CA ASP A 104 -0.11 -1.21 16.47
C ASP A 104 0.51 -1.39 17.87
N GLU A 105 1.32 -0.44 18.34
CA GLU A 105 1.85 -0.39 19.72
C GLU A 105 0.71 -0.21 20.74
N HIS A 106 -0.19 0.74 20.49
CA HIS A 106 -1.34 0.96 21.36
C HIS A 106 -2.23 -0.28 21.45
N LEU A 107 -2.49 -0.94 20.31
CA LEU A 107 -3.25 -2.18 20.27
C LEU A 107 -2.55 -3.29 21.07
N HIS A 108 -1.23 -3.42 20.91
CA HIS A 108 -0.45 -4.40 21.66
C HIS A 108 -0.56 -4.18 23.17
N GLN A 109 -0.46 -2.92 23.62
CA GLN A 109 -0.63 -2.58 25.03
C GLN A 109 -2.02 -2.94 25.56
N VAL A 110 -3.09 -2.58 24.83
CA VAL A 110 -4.47 -2.92 25.21
C VAL A 110 -4.66 -4.44 25.33
N LEU A 111 -4.06 -5.22 24.43
CA LEU A 111 -4.10 -6.67 24.49
C LEU A 111 -3.36 -7.23 25.71
N LEU A 112 -2.19 -6.70 26.07
CA LEU A 112 -1.46 -7.12 27.27
C LEU A 112 -2.26 -6.80 28.55
N GLU A 113 -2.89 -5.63 28.62
CA GLU A 113 -3.72 -5.24 29.75
C GLU A 113 -4.96 -6.13 29.89
N ALA A 114 -5.64 -6.46 28.78
CA ALA A 114 -6.82 -7.32 28.79
C ALA A 114 -6.51 -8.81 29.02
N GLN A 115 -5.29 -9.29 28.72
CA GLN A 115 -4.86 -10.65 29.07
C GLN A 115 -4.73 -10.82 30.58
N ASN A 116 -4.38 -9.74 31.29
CA ASN A 116 -4.30 -9.74 32.74
C ASN A 116 -5.70 -9.88 33.41
N ASP A 117 -6.76 -9.52 32.69
CA ASP A 117 -8.17 -9.60 33.12
C ASP A 117 -8.92 -10.85 32.61
N ASN A 118 -8.23 -11.80 31.97
CA ASN A 118 -8.74 -13.14 31.60
C ASN A 118 -10.05 -13.16 30.78
N SER A 119 -10.21 -12.27 29.82
CA SER A 119 -11.25 -12.38 28.78
C SER A 119 -10.85 -11.65 27.50
N ILE A 120 -10.06 -12.28 26.63
CA ILE A 120 -9.88 -11.81 25.24
C ILE A 120 -10.30 -12.88 24.25
N ASP A 121 -11.17 -12.49 23.31
CA ASP A 121 -11.53 -13.29 22.14
C ASP A 121 -10.31 -13.51 21.23
N PRO A 122 -9.96 -14.76 20.88
CA PRO A 122 -8.81 -15.10 20.03
C PRO A 122 -8.79 -14.41 18.65
N ILE A 123 -9.94 -13.90 18.19
CA ILE A 123 -10.09 -13.15 16.93
C ILE A 123 -9.44 -11.76 16.97
N LEU A 124 -9.30 -11.17 18.16
CA LEU A 124 -8.64 -9.86 18.34
C LEU A 124 -7.11 -9.98 18.41
N MET A 125 -6.57 -11.21 18.44
CA MET A 125 -5.14 -11.41 18.24
C MET A 125 -4.84 -11.04 16.78
N PRO A 126 -3.98 -10.04 16.54
CA PRO A 126 -3.65 -9.68 15.19
C PRO A 126 -2.94 -10.88 14.57
N ASN A 127 -3.41 -11.32 13.39
CA ASN A 127 -2.66 -12.21 12.52
C ASN A 127 -1.44 -11.42 12.02
N TYR A 128 -0.44 -11.28 12.90
CA TYR A 128 0.88 -10.77 12.58
C TYR A 128 1.61 -11.87 11.81
N TYR A 129 1.22 -12.06 10.55
CA TYR A 129 2.28 -12.20 9.57
C TYR A 129 2.91 -10.80 9.52
N GLU A 130 3.93 -10.57 10.35
CA GLU A 130 5.11 -9.94 9.76
C GLU A 130 5.37 -10.81 8.53
N GLY A 131 5.02 -10.31 7.34
CA GLY A 131 5.50 -10.95 6.13
C GLY A 131 7.00 -10.88 6.28
N ASP A 132 7.61 -11.98 6.71
CA ASP A 132 9.05 -12.10 6.75
C ASP A 132 9.49 -11.80 5.33
N GLU A 133 10.12 -10.64 5.15
CA GLU A 133 10.59 -10.20 3.85
C GLU A 133 11.71 -11.13 3.33
N ASN A 134 12.14 -12.10 4.15
CA ASN A 134 13.09 -13.18 3.85
C ASN A 134 12.48 -14.59 3.87
N ALA A 135 11.15 -14.78 4.05
CA ALA A 135 10.56 -16.11 3.99
C ALA A 135 10.73 -16.68 2.57
N GLU A 136 11.26 -17.90 2.47
CA GLU A 136 11.21 -18.68 1.23
C GLU A 136 9.76 -18.74 0.75
N GLU A 137 9.51 -18.54 -0.55
CA GLU A 137 8.15 -18.56 -1.14
C GLU A 137 7.35 -19.74 -0.59
N ASP A 138 6.37 -19.45 0.27
CA ASP A 138 5.56 -20.47 0.94
C ASP A 138 4.95 -21.43 -0.10
N ASP A 139 5.08 -22.75 0.15
CA ASP A 139 4.53 -23.82 -0.67
C ASP A 139 3.04 -23.53 -0.98
N PRO A 140 2.68 -23.31 -2.26
CA PRO A 140 1.34 -22.86 -2.64
C PRO A 140 0.25 -23.85 -2.23
N GLU A 141 0.58 -25.15 -2.08
CA GLU A 141 -0.37 -26.17 -1.61
C GLU A 141 -0.66 -26.03 -0.11
N GLN A 142 0.35 -25.72 0.71
CA GLN A 142 0.14 -25.45 2.14
C GLN A 142 -0.63 -24.15 2.37
N LEU A 143 -0.34 -23.10 1.59
CA LEU A 143 -1.10 -21.85 1.64
C LEU A 143 -2.58 -22.05 1.26
N LEU A 144 -2.86 -22.83 0.21
CA LEU A 144 -4.23 -23.14 -0.21
C LEU A 144 -4.98 -23.95 0.85
N GLN A 145 -4.30 -24.91 1.48
CA GLN A 145 -4.89 -25.72 2.53
C GLN A 145 -5.20 -24.88 3.78
N MET A 146 -4.29 -24.00 4.19
CA MET A 146 -4.49 -23.11 5.33
C MET A 146 -5.57 -22.04 5.06
N LEU A 147 -5.63 -21.48 3.84
CA LEU A 147 -6.69 -20.56 3.42
C LEU A 147 -8.07 -21.21 3.40
N SER A 148 -8.16 -22.50 3.06
CA SER A 148 -9.43 -23.24 3.07
C SER A 148 -10.01 -23.39 4.48
N ILE A 149 -9.16 -23.70 5.45
CA ILE A 149 -9.52 -23.89 6.87
C ILE A 149 -9.89 -22.54 7.53
N VAL A 150 -9.12 -21.48 7.25
CA VAL A 150 -9.43 -20.13 7.71
C VAL A 150 -10.74 -19.66 7.11
N ASN A 151 -10.96 -19.82 5.80
CA ASN A 151 -12.19 -19.38 5.15
C ASN A 151 -13.45 -20.00 5.77
N GLU A 152 -13.43 -21.27 6.19
CA GLU A 152 -14.57 -21.96 6.82
C GLU A 152 -14.83 -21.51 8.27
N ILE A 153 -13.79 -21.30 9.08
CA ILE A 153 -13.93 -20.81 10.46
C ILE A 153 -14.31 -19.32 10.47
N THR A 154 -13.69 -18.53 9.59
CA THR A 154 -13.93 -17.10 9.43
C THR A 154 -15.32 -16.85 8.86
N THR A 155 -15.81 -17.58 7.85
CA THR A 155 -17.19 -17.37 7.33
C THR A 155 -18.26 -17.68 8.37
N ASN A 156 -18.12 -18.74 9.17
CA ASN A 156 -19.12 -19.09 10.19
C ASN A 156 -19.18 -18.08 11.36
N THR A 157 -18.03 -17.50 11.75
CA THR A 157 -17.95 -16.51 12.84
C THR A 157 -18.28 -15.08 12.37
N TYR A 158 -17.82 -14.68 11.18
CA TYR A 158 -18.14 -13.37 10.59
C TYR A 158 -19.62 -13.24 10.26
N SER A 159 -20.28 -14.30 9.77
CA SER A 159 -21.73 -14.22 9.45
C SER A 159 -22.59 -13.83 10.65
N ALA A 160 -22.18 -14.20 11.87
CA ALA A 160 -22.91 -13.92 13.10
C ALA A 160 -22.55 -12.57 13.74
N LEU A 161 -21.27 -12.15 13.73
CA LEU A 161 -20.82 -10.89 14.33
C LEU A 161 -20.82 -9.69 13.37
N ALA A 162 -20.49 -9.88 12.08
CA ALA A 162 -20.37 -8.79 11.10
C ALA A 162 -21.71 -8.06 10.89
N ALA A 163 -22.82 -8.80 10.88
CA ALA A 163 -24.15 -8.19 10.75
C ALA A 163 -24.45 -7.15 11.85
N THR A 164 -23.95 -7.34 13.07
CA THR A 164 -24.28 -6.47 14.22
C THR A 164 -23.25 -5.35 14.44
N GLN A 165 -21.97 -5.64 14.18
CA GLN A 165 -20.87 -4.69 14.40
C GLN A 165 -20.67 -3.75 13.20
N GLU A 166 -20.80 -4.24 11.96
CA GLU A 166 -20.69 -3.40 10.75
C GLU A 166 -21.83 -2.39 10.69
N GLN A 167 -23.06 -2.77 11.09
CA GLN A 167 -24.19 -1.86 11.16
C GLN A 167 -23.94 -0.69 12.13
N ARG A 168 -23.27 -0.95 13.25
CA ARG A 168 -22.90 0.09 14.24
C ARG A 168 -21.78 0.98 13.73
N TYR A 169 -20.71 0.39 13.19
CA TYR A 169 -19.56 1.15 12.70
C TYR A 169 -19.93 2.02 11.50
N VAL A 170 -20.76 1.50 10.57
CA VAL A 170 -21.29 2.26 9.45
C VAL A 170 -22.19 3.39 9.93
N HIS A 171 -23.07 3.15 10.90
CA HIS A 171 -23.91 4.19 11.48
C HIS A 171 -23.09 5.31 12.13
N ASP A 172 -22.11 4.96 12.97
CA ASP A 172 -21.28 5.94 13.68
C ASP A 172 -20.36 6.72 12.73
N ALA A 173 -19.84 6.06 11.69
CA ALA A 173 -19.06 6.70 10.64
C ALA A 173 -19.90 7.67 9.79
N LEU A 174 -21.12 7.28 9.38
CA LEU A 174 -22.04 8.15 8.66
C LEU A 174 -22.45 9.36 9.51
N GLN A 175 -22.73 9.14 10.79
CA GLN A 175 -23.06 10.22 11.73
C GLN A 175 -21.87 11.19 11.92
N ALA A 176 -20.64 10.69 12.01
CA ALA A 176 -19.45 11.53 12.09
C ALA A 176 -19.19 12.32 10.79
N ILE A 177 -19.50 11.72 9.63
CA ILE A 177 -19.40 12.37 8.32
C ILE A 177 -20.43 13.50 8.18
N ASP A 178 -21.70 13.26 8.55
CA ASP A 178 -22.76 14.26 8.52
C ASP A 178 -22.47 15.43 9.48
N ASN A 179 -21.95 15.13 10.67
CA ASN A 179 -21.61 16.16 11.67
C ASN A 179 -20.43 17.06 11.25
N THR A 180 -19.59 16.61 10.33
CA THR A 180 -18.38 17.36 9.93
C THR A 180 -18.56 18.16 8.65
N ASP A 181 -19.69 18.00 7.94
CA ASP A 181 -20.06 18.66 6.67
C ASP A 181 -18.92 18.65 5.62
N ARG A 182 -17.96 17.73 5.79
CA ARG A 182 -16.61 17.82 5.22
C ARG A 182 -16.57 17.35 3.77
N PHE A 183 -17.60 16.61 3.35
CA PHE A 183 -17.70 15.98 2.03
C PHE A 183 -18.90 16.45 1.21
N ALA A 184 -19.66 17.45 1.67
CA ALA A 184 -20.83 18.00 0.97
C ALA A 184 -20.53 18.52 -0.45
N LEU A 185 -19.24 18.71 -0.80
CA LEU A 185 -18.77 19.20 -2.10
C LEU A 185 -18.18 18.12 -3.03
N LEU A 186 -18.06 16.87 -2.59
CA LEU A 186 -17.39 15.80 -3.33
C LEU A 186 -18.40 14.74 -3.82
N ASN A 187 -19.23 15.13 -4.79
CA ASN A 187 -19.89 14.16 -5.68
C ASN A 187 -18.85 13.58 -6.63
N GLY A 188 -18.28 12.42 -6.30
CA GLY A 188 -17.33 11.74 -7.18
C GLY A 188 -17.29 10.24 -6.92
N GLU A 189 -17.76 9.45 -7.89
CA GLU A 189 -17.66 8.00 -7.88
C GLU A 189 -16.19 7.54 -7.86
N LEU A 190 -15.86 6.65 -6.91
CA LEU A 190 -14.58 5.94 -6.87
C LEU A 190 -14.52 4.94 -8.04
N ILE A 191 -13.63 5.17 -9.00
CA ILE A 191 -13.37 4.23 -10.10
C ILE A 191 -12.04 3.52 -9.85
N THR A 192 -12.12 2.21 -9.58
CA THR A 192 -10.99 1.28 -9.47
C THR A 192 -10.30 1.11 -10.83
N ILE A 193 -8.97 1.31 -10.89
CA ILE A 193 -8.15 0.96 -12.06
C ILE A 193 -7.27 -0.22 -11.69
N ILE A 194 -7.51 -1.36 -12.35
CA ILE A 194 -6.71 -2.58 -12.26
C ILE A 194 -5.48 -2.43 -13.18
N PHE A 195 -4.27 -2.39 -12.62
CA PHE A 195 -3.06 -2.62 -13.39
C PHE A 195 -2.80 -4.13 -13.51
N ARG A 196 -3.23 -4.73 -14.62
CA ARG A 196 -2.81 -6.08 -15.02
C ARG A 196 -1.52 -5.99 -15.83
N LYS A 197 -0.40 -6.40 -15.24
CA LYS A 197 0.58 -7.39 -15.76
C LYS A 197 1.94 -7.21 -15.07
N TYR A 198 2.31 -8.25 -14.33
CA TYR A 198 3.65 -8.78 -14.11
C TYR A 198 4.83 -7.80 -14.24
N PHE A 199 5.20 -7.19 -13.12
CA PHE A 199 6.59 -6.79 -12.90
C PHE A 199 7.29 -7.96 -12.22
N VAL A 200 7.86 -8.85 -13.03
CA VAL A 200 8.87 -9.80 -12.55
C VAL A 200 10.18 -9.01 -12.49
N LEU A 201 10.67 -8.77 -11.28
CA LEU A 201 12.04 -8.31 -11.06
C LEU A 201 12.97 -9.44 -11.50
N ILE A 202 13.81 -9.16 -12.50
CA ILE A 202 15.06 -9.88 -12.76
C ILE A 202 16.18 -8.90 -12.41
#